data_AF-A0A419F3I9-F1
#
_entry.id   AF-A0A419F3I9-F1
#
_cell.length_a   1.000
_cell.length_b   1.000
_cell.length_c   1.000
_cell.angle_alpha   90.00
_cell.angle_beta   90.00
_cell.angle_gamma   90.00
#
_symmetry.space_group_name_H-M   'P 1'
#
loop_
_entity.id
_entity.type
_entity.pdbx_description
1 polymer ?
#
loop_
_entity_poly.entity_id
_entity_poly.type
_entity_poly.pdbx_seq_one_letter_code
_entity_poly.pdbx_strand_id
1 'polypeptide(L)'
;MVSATRLSIFYPVNLSYMRGIIQLRGTRLKAAVELYQRRHGRYPEDLNSLVSDGILKAIPIDPYSEGPFRYSENIIYSVGTDREDGRGEIPMTPREVVEGKPGDIVF
;
A
#
# COMPACT_ATOMS: atom_id res chain seq x y z
N MET A 1 -4.97 11.24 36.94
CA MET A 1 -4.21 11.91 35.86
C MET A 1 -2.89 11.18 35.70
N VAL A 2 -2.79 10.22 34.78
CA VAL A 2 -1.57 9.41 34.56
C VAL A 2 -0.79 10.02 33.39
N SER A 3 0.47 10.34 33.66
CA SER A 3 1.39 11.09 32.80
C SER A 3 1.75 10.32 31.52
N ALA A 4 1.53 10.97 30.37
CA ALA A 4 1.82 10.48 29.03
C ALA A 4 3.32 10.66 28.68
N THR A 5 4.20 9.88 29.30
CA THR A 5 5.64 9.96 28.98
C THR A 5 6.30 8.59 28.98
N ARG A 6 5.75 7.66 28.20
CA ARG A 6 6.38 6.35 27.93
C ARG A 6 6.15 5.83 26.51
N LEU A 7 6.08 6.72 25.52
CA LEU A 7 5.95 6.38 24.10
C LEU A 7 7.09 7.06 23.31
N SER A 8 8.34 6.60 23.43
CA SER A 8 9.46 7.23 22.68
C SER A 8 10.55 6.30 22.17
N ILE A 9 10.54 5.00 22.51
CA ILE A 9 11.64 4.09 22.10
C ILE A 9 11.19 3.05 21.06
N PHE A 10 9.88 2.84 20.88
CA PHE A 10 9.32 1.87 19.93
C PHE A 10 9.01 2.44 18.54
N TYR A 11 9.02 3.77 18.37
CA TYR A 11 8.66 4.43 17.12
C TYR A 11 9.59 4.13 15.93
N PRO A 12 10.94 4.16 16.04
CA PRO A 12 11.80 4.00 14.85
C PRO A 12 11.80 2.56 14.32
N VAL A 13 11.78 1.55 15.21
CA VAL A 13 11.71 0.14 14.81
C VAL A 13 10.39 -0.16 14.10
N ASN A 14 9.29 0.42 14.59
CA ASN A 14 7.98 0.25 13.98
C ASN A 14 7.95 0.83 12.55
N LEU A 15 8.52 2.02 12.34
CA LEU A 15 8.57 2.65 11.01
C LEU A 15 9.43 1.87 10.01
N SER A 16 10.61 1.37 10.42
CA SER A 16 11.44 0.53 9.55
C SER A 16 10.74 -0.79 9.19
N TYR A 17 10.06 -1.41 10.15
CA TYR A 17 9.27 -2.62 9.92
C TYR A 17 8.10 -2.37 8.97
N MET A 18 7.33 -1.28 9.19
CA MET A 18 6.21 -0.88 8.33
C MET A 18 6.67 -0.60 6.90
N ARG A 19 7.81 0.08 6.71
CA ARG A 19 8.40 0.33 5.40
C ARG A 19 8.83 -0.96 4.70
N GLY A 20 9.42 -1.92 5.42
CA GLY A 20 9.79 -3.21 4.82
C GLY A 20 8.57 -4.03 4.39
N ILE A 21 7.56 -4.10 5.26
CA ILE A 21 6.40 -4.95 5.00
C ILE A 21 5.47 -4.37 3.93
N ILE A 22 5.32 -3.04 3.85
CA ILE A 22 4.55 -2.43 2.77
C ILE A 22 5.20 -2.67 1.41
N GLN A 23 6.53 -2.53 1.31
CA GLN A 23 7.26 -2.78 0.07
C GLN A 23 7.10 -4.24 -0.37
N LEU A 24 7.31 -5.19 0.55
CA LEU A 24 7.14 -6.61 0.26
C LEU A 24 5.72 -6.94 -0.23
N ARG A 25 4.69 -6.45 0.47
CA ARG A 25 3.29 -6.76 0.17
C ARG A 25 2.81 -6.07 -1.11
N GLY A 26 3.13 -4.78 -1.27
CA GLY A 26 2.77 -3.98 -2.45
C GLY A 26 3.42 -4.52 -3.72
N THR A 27 4.74 -4.78 -3.70
CA THR A 27 5.44 -5.38 -4.85
C THR A 27 4.91 -6.76 -5.20
N ARG A 28 4.60 -7.59 -4.19
CA ARG A 28 3.99 -8.92 -4.43
C ARG A 28 2.63 -8.78 -5.11
N LEU A 29 1.81 -7.82 -4.68
CA LEU A 29 0.50 -7.58 -5.27
C LEU A 29 0.62 -7.07 -6.71
N LYS A 30 1.57 -6.17 -6.98
CA LYS A 30 1.88 -5.70 -8.33
C LYS A 30 2.29 -6.83 -9.25
N ALA A 31 3.21 -7.69 -8.81
CA ALA A 31 3.62 -8.86 -9.59
C ALA A 31 2.44 -9.81 -9.87
N ALA A 32 1.50 -9.96 -8.93
CA ALA A 32 0.30 -10.76 -9.14
C ALA A 32 -0.64 -10.16 -10.21
N VAL A 33 -0.83 -8.83 -10.20
CA VAL A 33 -1.61 -8.13 -11.24
C VAL A 33 -0.97 -8.28 -12.63
N GLU A 34 0.34 -8.10 -12.72
CA GLU A 34 1.08 -8.31 -13.98
C GLU A 34 0.97 -9.75 -14.49
N LEU A 35 1.03 -10.73 -13.58
CA LEU A 35 0.84 -12.13 -13.93
C LEU A 35 -0.58 -12.40 -14.45
N TYR A 36 -1.60 -11.84 -13.81
CA TYR A 36 -2.98 -11.94 -14.27
C TYR A 36 -3.13 -11.36 -15.68
N GLN A 37 -2.57 -10.17 -15.92
CA GLN A 37 -2.57 -9.52 -17.24
C GLN A 37 -1.95 -10.41 -18.32
N ARG A 38 -0.82 -11.05 -18.02
CA ARG A 38 -0.15 -11.95 -18.97
C ARG A 38 -0.93 -13.23 -19.25
N ARG A 39 -1.68 -13.76 -18.26
CA ARG A 39 -2.49 -14.96 -18.40
C ARG A 39 -3.78 -14.72 -19.20
N HIS A 40 -4.42 -13.58 -18.97
CA HIS A 40 -5.77 -13.30 -19.45
C HIS A 40 -5.83 -12.25 -20.56
N GLY A 41 -4.72 -11.58 -20.86
CA GLY A 41 -4.65 -10.49 -21.84
C GLY A 41 -5.32 -9.18 -21.37
N ARG A 42 -5.78 -9.12 -20.12
CA ARG A 42 -6.46 -7.97 -19.51
C ARG A 42 -6.10 -7.85 -18.03
N TYR A 43 -6.06 -6.64 -17.50
CA TYR A 43 -5.92 -6.42 -16.06
C TYR A 43 -7.15 -6.97 -15.31
N PRO A 44 -6.99 -7.33 -14.02
CA PRO A 44 -8.11 -7.75 -13.20
C PRO A 44 -9.05 -6.56 -12.95
N GLU A 45 -10.36 -6.83 -12.87
CA GLU A 45 -11.37 -5.81 -12.53
C GLU A 45 -11.25 -5.37 -11.07
N ASP A 46 -10.86 -6.28 -10.19
CA ASP A 46 -10.59 -6.04 -8.78
C ASP A 46 -9.49 -6.97 -8.27
N LEU A 47 -9.00 -6.71 -7.06
CA LEU A 47 -7.97 -7.56 -6.47
C LEU A 47 -8.46 -8.98 -6.15
N ASN A 48 -9.76 -9.18 -5.87
CA ASN A 48 -10.33 -10.49 -5.58
C ASN A 48 -10.20 -11.46 -6.75
N SER A 49 -10.18 -10.94 -7.98
CA SER A 49 -9.89 -11.71 -9.20
C SER A 49 -8.56 -12.47 -9.12
N LEU A 50 -7.56 -11.94 -8.40
CA LEU A 50 -6.26 -12.60 -8.18
C LEU A 50 -6.37 -13.82 -7.24
N VAL A 51 -7.32 -13.80 -6.30
CA VAL A 51 -7.60 -14.92 -5.40
C VAL A 51 -8.41 -15.99 -6.13
N SER A 52 -9.42 -15.57 -6.88
CA SER A 52 -10.24 -16.46 -7.71
C SER A 52 -9.42 -17.20 -8.78
N ASP A 53 -8.41 -16.54 -9.38
CA ASP A 53 -7.46 -17.18 -10.32
C ASP A 53 -6.43 -18.09 -9.63
N GLY A 54 -6.38 -18.08 -8.29
CA GLY A 54 -5.41 -18.83 -7.50
C GLY A 54 -3.97 -18.26 -7.55
N ILE A 55 -3.78 -17.04 -8.07
CA ILE A 55 -2.48 -16.34 -8.03
C ILE A 55 -2.12 -15.98 -6.59
N LEU A 56 -3.11 -15.54 -5.82
CA LEU A 56 -2.97 -15.23 -4.40
C LEU A 56 -3.89 -16.13 -3.57
N LYS A 57 -3.47 -16.43 -2.33
CA LYS A 57 -4.33 -17.12 -1.36
C LYS A 57 -5.32 -16.17 -0.68
N ALA A 58 -4.92 -14.91 -0.51
CA ALA A 58 -5.70 -13.83 0.07
C ALA A 58 -5.07 -12.49 -0.33
N ILE A 59 -5.85 -11.42 -0.28
CA ILE A 59 -5.35 -10.06 -0.52
C ILE A 59 -4.57 -9.60 0.71
N PRO A 60 -3.32 -9.11 0.56
CA PRO A 60 -2.56 -8.60 1.68
C PRO A 60 -3.24 -7.36 2.29
N ILE A 61 -3.23 -7.27 3.61
CA ILE A 61 -3.64 -6.09 4.36
C ILE A 61 -2.60 -4.98 4.16
N ASP A 62 -3.07 -3.76 3.92
CA ASP A 62 -2.24 -2.55 3.91
C ASP A 62 -1.76 -2.27 5.34
N PRO A 63 -0.44 -2.24 5.60
CA PRO A 63 0.12 -1.99 6.93
C PRO A 63 -0.30 -0.65 7.56
N TYR A 64 -0.75 0.33 6.77
CA TYR A 64 -1.18 1.64 7.25
C TYR A 64 -2.70 1.79 7.35
N SER A 65 -3.48 0.77 6.97
CA SER A 65 -4.93 0.76 7.10
C SER A 65 -5.45 -0.46 7.88
N GLU A 66 -6.76 -0.47 8.17
CA GLU A 66 -7.43 -1.66 8.72
C GLU A 66 -7.86 -2.66 7.62
N GLY A 67 -7.65 -2.33 6.35
CA GLY A 67 -8.14 -3.06 5.19
C GLY A 67 -7.04 -3.47 4.17
N PRO A 68 -7.43 -4.07 3.04
CA PRO A 68 -6.49 -4.42 1.98
C PRO A 68 -5.91 -3.17 1.30
N PHE A 69 -4.85 -3.38 0.50
CA PHE A 69 -4.39 -2.38 -0.46
C PHE A 69 -5.52 -1.94 -1.40
N ARG A 70 -5.46 -0.69 -1.86
CA ARG A 70 -6.41 -0.16 -2.85
C ARG A 70 -5.92 -0.40 -4.26
N TYR A 71 -6.88 -0.44 -5.18
CA TYR A 71 -6.65 -0.71 -6.59
C TYR A 71 -7.61 0.10 -7.44
N SER A 72 -7.08 0.90 -8.35
CA SER A 72 -7.87 1.72 -9.29
C SER A 72 -7.06 1.93 -10.55
N GLU A 73 -7.69 1.82 -11.73
CA GLU A 73 -7.04 2.07 -13.02
C GLU A 73 -5.69 1.32 -13.21
N ASN A 74 -5.60 0.10 -12.67
CA ASN A 74 -4.39 -0.76 -12.68
C ASN A 74 -3.23 -0.27 -11.81
N ILE A 75 -3.49 0.73 -10.96
CA ILE A 75 -2.59 1.27 -9.95
C ILE A 75 -2.92 0.63 -8.61
N ILE A 76 -1.89 0.12 -7.92
CA ILE A 76 -2.00 -0.38 -6.55
C ILE A 76 -1.43 0.68 -5.62
N TYR A 77 -2.13 0.96 -4.53
CA TYR A 77 -1.62 1.92 -3.55
C TYR A 77 -2.06 1.62 -2.12
N SER A 78 -1.31 2.19 -1.18
CA SER A 78 -1.58 2.18 0.26
C SER A 78 -1.81 3.61 0.73
N VAL A 79 -2.63 3.81 1.77
CA VAL A 79 -2.93 5.13 2.35
C VAL A 79 -1.75 5.82 3.03
N GLY A 80 -0.64 5.10 3.25
CA GLY A 80 0.56 5.72 3.81
C GLY A 80 0.38 6.20 5.25
N THR A 81 1.37 6.96 5.74
CA THR A 81 1.47 7.31 7.16
C THR A 81 0.45 8.34 7.65
N ASP A 82 -0.14 9.11 6.74
CA ASP A 82 -1.24 10.05 6.96
C ASP A 82 -2.61 9.34 7.07
N ARG A 83 -2.73 8.14 6.50
CA ARG A 83 -3.95 7.31 6.53
C ARG A 83 -5.13 7.93 5.79
N GLU A 84 -4.89 8.96 4.99
CA GLU A 84 -5.89 9.57 4.14
C GLU A 84 -5.88 8.90 2.76
N ASP A 85 -7.01 8.93 2.05
CA ASP A 85 -7.10 8.37 0.70
C ASP A 85 -6.71 9.41 -0.34
N GLY A 86 -5.49 9.32 -0.86
CA GLY A 86 -5.03 10.13 -1.99
C GLY A 86 -5.49 9.61 -3.37
N ARG A 87 -6.31 8.56 -3.43
CA ARG A 87 -6.78 7.89 -4.66
C ARG A 87 -5.66 7.36 -5.57
N GLY A 88 -4.47 7.12 -5.01
CA GLY A 88 -3.30 6.71 -5.76
C GLY A 88 -2.69 7.83 -6.61
N GLU A 89 -2.99 9.11 -6.32
CA GLU A 89 -2.37 10.25 -6.98
C GLU A 89 -0.88 10.31 -6.64
N ILE A 90 -0.01 10.25 -7.66
CA ILE A 90 1.42 10.52 -7.51
C ILE A 90 1.56 12.04 -7.34
N PRO A 91 2.26 12.58 -6.32
CA PRO A 91 2.46 14.01 -6.18
C PRO A 91 3.07 14.58 -7.48
N MET A 92 2.29 15.37 -8.22
CA MET A 92 2.66 15.82 -9.57
C MET A 92 3.62 17.00 -9.56
N THR A 93 3.90 17.59 -8.40
CA THR A 93 4.78 18.75 -8.29
C THR A 93 6.05 18.47 -7.48
N PRO A 94 7.21 19.03 -7.89
CA PRO A 94 8.43 19.00 -7.09
C PRO A 94 8.24 19.57 -5.67
N ARG A 95 7.28 20.48 -5.49
CA ARG A 95 6.98 21.11 -4.20
C ARG A 95 6.33 20.14 -3.23
N GLU A 96 5.41 19.29 -3.69
CA GLU A 96 4.76 18.27 -2.85
C GLU A 96 5.73 17.15 -2.47
N VAL A 97 6.66 16.80 -3.36
CA VAL A 97 7.75 15.86 -3.08
C VAL A 97 8.71 16.44 -2.03
N VAL A 98 9.04 17.74 -2.11
CA VAL A 98 9.94 18.43 -1.17
C VAL A 98 9.27 18.71 0.17
N GLU A 99 7.97 19.01 0.19
CA GLU A 99 7.18 19.19 1.43
C GLU A 99 7.01 17.87 2.19
N GLY A 100 7.34 16.73 1.57
CA GLY A 100 7.31 15.42 2.23
C GLY A 100 5.94 15.11 2.79
N LYS A 101 4.87 15.59 2.12
CA LYS A 101 3.50 15.33 2.56
C LYS A 101 3.34 13.82 2.66
N PRO A 102 3.07 13.28 3.86
CA PRO A 102 2.67 11.89 3.95
C PRO A 102 1.44 11.73 3.08
N GLY A 103 1.46 10.75 2.20
CA GLY A 103 0.43 10.48 1.22
C GLY A 103 0.55 9.05 0.72
N ASP A 104 -0.25 8.73 -0.29
CA ASP A 104 -0.33 7.37 -0.80
C ASP A 104 1.03 6.83 -1.28
N ILE A 105 1.26 5.54 -1.03
CA ILE A 105 2.42 4.80 -1.52
C ILE A 105 1.96 3.94 -2.69
N VAL A 106 2.45 4.24 -3.89
CA VAL A 106 2.05 3.62 -5.16
C VAL A 106 3.01 2.51 -5.60
N PHE A 107 2.48 1.45 -6.21
CA PHE A 107 3.19 0.24 -6.66
C PHE A 107 2.88 -0.16 -8.11
#